data_AF-A0A7Z9MLT6-F1
#
_entry.id   AF-A0A7Z9MLT6-F1
#
_cell.length_a   1.000
_cell.length_b   1.000
_cell.length_c   1.000
_cell.angle_alpha   90.00
_cell.angle_beta   90.00
_cell.angle_gamma   90.00
#
_symmetry.space_group_name_H-M   'P 1'
#
loop_
_entity.id
_entity.type
_entity.pdbx_description
1 polymer ?
#
loop_
_entity_poly.entity_id
_entity_poly.type
_entity_poly.pdbx_seq_one_letter_code
_entity_poly.pdbx_strand_id
1 'polypeptide(L)'
;TSLDQLYAQRFGQDTPIPSMQLCIENINQSGGCAYGYTCVYTDSISWASPTEPLPVIRDPRVAFDQLFGAGGTVEERVLRRRTNKSILDWITGRIAQLRRELGPNDIQRLDRYLDNVREIERRIQRTEAQNTSGESRELPEAPAGVPDSFEEHTRLMFDLQVLAFSSDVTRVFSLKMGRDSSARVFPESGSDRPFHPASHHGAREEAILDFAKINRYHVSMLPYFLEKLQGIQEGDTHLLDKTMIIYGSPMGDPNLHNHRRAPLFVAGGANGRLEGGLHLNTPDGTPMANAMLSLAHALGMDDMDSFGDSTAELSLSMPASTLTSAGS
;
A
#
# COMPACT_ATOMS: atom_id res chain seq x y z
N THR A 1 -15.41 -2.51 10.90
CA THR A 1 -13.94 -2.58 11.00
C THR A 1 -13.41 -3.14 9.71
N SER A 2 -12.32 -2.59 9.18
CA SER A 2 -11.70 -3.07 7.94
C SER A 2 -10.82 -4.30 8.19
N LEU A 3 -10.55 -5.08 7.14
CA LEU A 3 -9.80 -6.34 7.22
C LEU A 3 -8.38 -6.15 7.78
N ASP A 4 -7.68 -5.11 7.33
CA ASP A 4 -6.34 -4.77 7.83
C ASP A 4 -6.32 -4.50 9.34
N GLN A 5 -7.38 -3.88 9.86
CA GLN A 5 -7.50 -3.58 11.29
C GLN A 5 -7.92 -4.79 12.12
N LEU A 6 -8.76 -5.69 11.58
CA LEU A 6 -9.03 -6.98 12.22
C LEU A 6 -7.74 -7.80 12.38
N TYR A 7 -6.89 -7.83 11.34
CA TYR A 7 -5.60 -8.50 11.41
C TYR A 7 -4.64 -7.79 12.38
N ALA A 8 -4.52 -6.46 12.32
CA ALA A 8 -3.64 -5.69 13.21
C ALA A 8 -4.03 -5.79 14.69
N GLN A 9 -5.33 -5.89 15.01
CA GLN A 9 -5.81 -6.10 16.37
C GLN A 9 -5.35 -7.43 16.96
N ARG A 10 -5.21 -8.47 16.12
CA ARG A 10 -4.82 -9.81 16.55
C ARG A 10 -3.30 -10.03 16.52
N PHE A 11 -2.63 -9.54 15.49
CA PHE A 11 -1.24 -9.89 15.20
C PHE A 11 -0.29 -8.68 15.11
N GLY A 12 -0.80 -7.45 15.19
CA GLY A 12 0.01 -6.24 15.10
C GLY A 12 0.77 -5.87 16.38
N GLN A 13 0.51 -6.56 17.50
CA GLN A 13 1.16 -6.26 18.79
C GLN A 13 2.59 -6.81 18.89
N ASP A 14 3.00 -7.66 17.95
CA ASP A 14 4.35 -8.23 17.88
C ASP A 14 5.36 -7.27 17.22
N THR A 15 4.90 -6.17 16.62
CA THR A 15 5.73 -5.17 15.95
C THR A 15 5.60 -3.80 16.60
N PRO A 16 6.64 -2.94 16.55
CA PRO A 16 6.60 -1.60 17.13
C PRO A 16 5.43 -0.72 16.67
N ILE A 17 5.00 -0.89 15.42
CA ILE A 17 3.84 -0.19 14.84
C ILE A 17 2.82 -1.25 14.40
N PRO A 18 1.60 -1.28 14.97
CA PRO A 18 0.62 -2.32 14.65
C PRO A 18 0.10 -2.30 13.21
N SER A 19 -0.08 -1.10 12.65
CA SER A 19 -0.42 -0.89 11.24
C SER A 19 -0.09 0.54 10.81
N MET A 20 0.01 0.78 9.50
CA MET A 20 0.19 2.12 8.94
C MET A 20 -0.74 2.37 7.77
N GLN A 21 -1.38 3.54 7.76
CA GLN A 21 -2.28 3.98 6.70
C GLN A 21 -1.60 5.09 5.90
N LEU A 22 -1.47 4.89 4.60
CA LEU A 22 -0.76 5.77 3.68
C LEU A 22 -1.70 6.25 2.57
N CYS A 23 -1.38 7.40 1.98
CA CYS A 23 -2.04 7.87 0.77
C CYS A 23 -1.11 8.65 -0.16
N ILE A 24 -1.50 8.77 -1.42
CA ILE A 24 -0.78 9.59 -2.41
C ILE A 24 -1.44 10.96 -2.57
N GLU A 25 -2.75 10.97 -2.74
CA GLU A 25 -3.53 12.19 -2.89
C GLU A 25 -3.98 12.77 -1.54
N ASN A 26 -4.22 14.08 -1.51
CA ASN A 26 -4.73 14.72 -0.31
C ASN A 26 -6.12 14.19 0.01
N ILE A 27 -6.34 13.78 1.26
CA ILE A 27 -7.68 13.50 1.75
C ILE A 27 -8.20 14.70 2.54
N ASN A 28 -9.43 15.11 2.27
CA ASN A 28 -10.08 16.19 3.01
C ASN A 28 -11.18 15.56 3.87
N GLN A 29 -10.82 15.24 5.11
CA GLN A 29 -11.74 14.63 6.08
C GLN A 29 -12.84 15.61 6.57
N SER A 30 -12.75 16.90 6.20
CA SER A 30 -13.68 17.95 6.59
C SER A 30 -14.67 18.28 5.47
N GLY A 31 -15.97 18.26 5.78
CA GLY A 31 -17.05 18.70 4.88
C GLY A 31 -18.08 17.61 4.57
N GLY A 32 -19.16 18.02 3.90
CA GLY A 32 -20.12 17.09 3.29
C GLY A 32 -19.62 16.70 1.90
N CYS A 33 -19.56 15.41 1.63
CA CYS A 33 -19.30 14.86 0.31
C CYS A 33 -20.63 14.49 -0.38
N ALA A 34 -20.55 13.87 -1.56
CA ALA A 34 -21.72 13.49 -2.34
C ALA A 34 -22.74 12.68 -1.49
N TYR A 35 -24.02 12.87 -1.79
CA TYR A 35 -25.14 12.17 -1.16
C TYR A 35 -25.32 12.42 0.36
N GLY A 36 -24.76 13.51 0.89
CA GLY A 36 -24.94 13.90 2.29
C GLY A 36 -24.11 13.10 3.29
N TYR A 37 -23.21 12.23 2.80
CA TYR A 37 -22.24 11.54 3.64
C TYR A 37 -21.06 12.43 3.99
N THR A 38 -20.47 12.20 5.16
CA THR A 38 -19.23 12.84 5.57
C THR A 38 -18.11 12.41 4.62
N CYS A 39 -17.21 13.34 4.24
CA CYS A 39 -16.10 13.03 3.33
C CYS A 39 -15.18 11.90 3.79
N VAL A 40 -15.19 11.60 5.08
CA VAL A 40 -14.44 10.49 5.67
C VAL A 40 -14.77 9.12 5.04
N TYR A 41 -16.01 8.91 4.57
CA TYR A 41 -16.41 7.66 3.88
C TYR A 41 -15.85 7.58 2.46
N THR A 42 -15.63 8.71 1.80
CA THR A 42 -14.99 8.78 0.48
C THR A 42 -13.47 8.67 0.59
N ASP A 43 -12.91 9.06 1.73
CA ASP A 43 -11.48 9.31 1.87
C ASP A 43 -10.72 8.19 2.61
N SER A 44 -11.38 7.36 3.43
CA SER A 44 -10.72 6.32 4.22
C SER A 44 -11.01 4.89 3.73
N ILE A 45 -9.96 4.07 3.64
CA ILE A 45 -10.05 2.62 3.35
C ILE A 45 -9.76 1.73 4.57
N SER A 46 -9.29 2.32 5.66
CA SER A 46 -8.91 1.62 6.89
C SER A 46 -9.68 2.21 8.08
N TRP A 47 -10.33 1.32 8.84
CA TRP A 47 -11.36 1.64 9.81
C TRP A 47 -11.20 0.76 11.05
N ALA A 48 -10.78 1.36 12.17
CA ALA A 48 -10.60 0.68 13.46
C ALA A 48 -11.93 0.15 14.02
N SER A 49 -13.03 0.83 13.71
CA SER A 49 -14.41 0.42 13.99
C SER A 49 -15.33 0.86 12.84
N PRO A 50 -16.60 0.41 12.76
CA PRO A 50 -17.55 0.87 11.73
C PRO A 50 -17.72 2.40 11.65
N THR A 51 -17.36 3.15 12.69
CA THR A 51 -17.51 4.61 12.77
C THR A 51 -16.20 5.35 13.00
N GLU A 52 -15.07 4.65 13.02
CA GLU A 52 -13.76 5.23 13.34
C GLU A 52 -12.76 4.97 12.21
N PRO A 53 -12.64 5.91 11.26
CA PRO A 53 -11.66 5.85 10.20
C PRO A 53 -10.28 6.22 10.73
N LEU A 54 -9.25 5.56 10.24
CA LEU A 54 -7.87 5.85 10.63
C LEU A 54 -7.27 7.00 9.80
N PRO A 55 -6.45 7.87 10.41
CA PRO A 55 -5.76 8.93 9.70
C PRO A 55 -4.72 8.34 8.73
N VAL A 56 -4.56 8.96 7.56
CA VAL A 56 -3.59 8.53 6.56
C VAL A 56 -2.38 9.47 6.53
N ILE A 57 -1.23 8.94 6.18
CA ILE A 57 0.01 9.70 6.01
C ILE A 57 0.25 9.89 4.53
N ARG A 58 0.21 11.16 4.10
CA ARG A 58 0.54 11.56 2.73
C ARG A 58 2.01 11.86 2.53
N ASP A 59 2.68 12.42 3.53
CA ASP A 59 4.05 12.91 3.41
C ASP A 59 5.06 11.78 3.66
N PRO A 60 5.90 11.40 2.66
CA PRO A 60 6.97 10.42 2.84
C PRO A 60 7.92 10.75 3.98
N ARG A 61 8.20 12.03 4.28
CA ARG A 61 9.02 12.43 5.43
C ARG A 61 8.38 12.02 6.74
N VAL A 62 7.06 12.22 6.87
CA VAL A 62 6.31 11.84 8.08
C VAL A 62 6.30 10.31 8.24
N ALA A 63 6.07 9.57 7.16
CA ALA A 63 6.11 8.11 7.18
C ALA A 63 7.51 7.58 7.54
N PHE A 64 8.57 8.12 6.95
CA PHE A 64 9.97 7.80 7.28
C PHE A 64 10.29 8.09 8.75
N ASP A 65 9.89 9.26 9.24
CA ASP A 65 10.12 9.67 10.62
C ASP A 65 9.36 8.79 11.61
N GLN A 66 8.16 8.30 11.27
CA GLN A 66 7.40 7.37 12.09
C GLN A 66 8.05 5.99 12.13
N LEU A 67 8.52 5.47 10.99
CA LEU A 67 9.18 4.17 10.91
C LEU A 67 10.53 4.14 11.64
N PHE A 68 11.33 5.20 11.52
CA PHE A 68 12.72 5.16 11.99
C PHE A 68 13.01 6.14 13.14
N GLY A 69 12.18 7.16 13.37
CA GLY A 69 12.42 8.23 14.35
C GLY A 69 12.03 7.95 15.80
N ALA A 70 11.56 6.75 16.12
CA ALA A 70 11.14 6.37 17.47
C ALA A 70 12.28 6.28 18.51
N GLY A 71 13.54 6.37 18.09
CA GLY A 71 14.71 6.10 18.95
C GLY A 71 15.30 7.29 19.74
N GLY A 72 14.78 8.51 19.60
CA GLY A 72 15.36 9.72 20.24
C GLY A 72 14.37 10.55 21.06
N THR A 73 14.85 11.51 21.85
CA THR A 73 14.03 12.48 22.58
C THR A 73 13.28 13.43 21.62
N VAL A 74 12.29 14.18 22.12
CA VAL A 74 11.59 15.21 21.32
C VAL A 74 12.60 16.22 20.78
N GLU A 75 13.56 16.62 21.61
CA GLU A 75 14.64 17.55 21.29
C GLU A 75 15.57 16.98 20.21
N GLU A 76 15.95 15.70 20.29
CA GLU A 76 16.76 15.02 19.27
C GLU A 76 16.01 14.93 17.93
N ARG A 77 14.71 14.66 17.95
CA ARG A 77 13.88 14.65 16.73
C ARG A 77 13.76 16.04 16.10
N VAL A 78 13.62 17.09 16.91
CA VAL A 78 13.58 18.48 16.43
C VAL A 78 14.95 18.91 15.90
N LEU A 79 16.03 18.59 16.60
CA LEU A 79 17.40 18.88 16.17
C LEU A 79 17.74 18.13 14.88
N ARG A 80 17.32 16.86 14.74
CA ARG A 80 17.47 16.07 13.50
C ARG A 80 16.84 16.79 12.32
N ARG A 81 15.57 17.21 12.45
CA ARG A 81 14.86 17.95 11.39
C ARG A 81 15.53 19.28 11.05
N ARG A 82 16.19 19.93 12.00
CA ARG A 82 16.90 21.21 11.77
C ARG A 82 18.29 21.04 11.15
N THR A 83 18.95 19.90 11.39
CA THR A 83 20.34 19.69 10.99
C THR A 83 20.49 18.92 9.68
N ASN A 84 19.40 18.40 9.11
CA ASN A 84 19.40 17.52 7.92
C ASN A 84 20.39 16.34 8.01
N LYS A 85 20.82 15.97 9.22
CA LYS A 85 21.69 14.82 9.45
C LYS A 85 20.90 13.54 9.28
N SER A 86 21.51 12.56 8.63
CA SER A 86 20.86 11.26 8.41
C SER A 86 20.53 10.62 9.75
N ILE A 87 19.41 9.91 9.82
CA ILE A 87 19.11 9.12 11.02
C ILE A 87 20.21 8.11 11.35
N LEU A 88 20.89 7.59 10.32
CA LEU A 88 21.97 6.62 10.51
C LEU A 88 23.19 7.21 11.21
N ASP A 89 23.43 8.51 11.07
CA ASP A 89 24.57 9.18 11.70
C ASP A 89 24.49 9.07 13.23
N TRP A 90 23.27 9.09 13.77
CA TRP A 90 23.00 9.03 15.21
C TRP A 90 23.10 7.63 15.79
N ILE A 91 22.87 6.59 14.98
CA ILE A 91 22.93 5.19 15.42
C ILE A 91 24.23 4.48 15.01
N THR A 92 25.18 5.19 14.39
CA THR A 92 26.47 4.65 13.93
C THR A 92 27.19 3.82 15.01
N GLY A 93 27.21 4.30 16.26
CA GLY A 93 27.83 3.58 17.38
C GLY A 93 27.13 2.24 17.70
N ARG A 94 25.80 2.22 17.68
CA ARG A 94 24.99 1.00 17.92
C ARG A 94 25.14 0.02 16.76
N ILE A 95 25.18 0.51 15.52
CA ILE A 95 25.45 -0.31 14.33
C ILE A 95 26.84 -0.94 14.43
N ALA A 96 27.86 -0.17 14.83
CA ALA A 96 29.22 -0.66 14.96
C ALA A 96 29.35 -1.74 16.06
N GLN A 97 28.55 -1.67 17.12
CA GLN A 97 28.47 -2.72 18.14
C GLN A 97 27.80 -3.97 17.57
N LEU A 98 26.61 -3.83 16.95
CA LEU A 98 25.87 -4.94 16.35
C LEU A 98 26.72 -5.71 15.32
N ARG A 99 27.47 -5.00 14.47
CA ARG A 99 28.38 -5.61 13.49
C ARG A 99 29.42 -6.56 14.11
N ARG A 100 29.81 -6.39 15.37
CA ARG A 100 30.80 -7.27 16.03
C ARG A 100 30.19 -8.61 16.46
N GLU A 101 28.86 -8.68 16.57
CA GLU A 101 28.12 -9.85 17.02
C GLU A 101 27.55 -10.67 15.85
N LEU A 102 27.52 -10.08 14.64
CA LEU A 102 26.93 -10.68 13.45
C LEU A 102 27.93 -11.50 12.62
N GLY A 103 27.42 -12.58 12.01
CA GLY A 103 28.16 -13.33 10.99
C GLY A 103 28.24 -12.60 9.63
N PRO A 104 29.08 -13.07 8.69
CA PRO A 104 29.28 -12.40 7.39
C PRO A 104 28.00 -12.17 6.58
N ASN A 105 27.08 -13.14 6.59
CA ASN A 105 25.82 -13.05 5.87
C ASN A 105 24.89 -11.97 6.47
N ASP A 106 24.84 -11.88 7.79
CA ASP A 106 24.00 -10.90 8.49
C ASP A 106 24.57 -9.49 8.37
N ILE A 107 25.90 -9.35 8.32
CA ILE A 107 26.55 -8.07 8.01
C ILE A 107 26.13 -7.57 6.62
N GLN A 108 26.12 -8.43 5.60
CA GLN A 108 25.69 -8.05 4.25
C GLN A 108 24.21 -7.65 4.20
N ARG A 109 23.35 -8.34 4.95
CA ARG A 109 21.92 -7.97 5.09
C ARG A 109 21.76 -6.60 5.76
N LEU A 110 22.48 -6.38 6.86
CA LEU A 110 22.50 -5.10 7.56
C LEU A 110 23.01 -3.96 6.66
N ASP A 111 24.09 -4.19 5.92
CA ASP A 111 24.65 -3.20 4.98
C ASP A 111 23.62 -2.78 3.93
N ARG A 112 22.97 -3.76 3.29
CA ARG A 112 21.92 -3.52 2.29
C ARG A 112 20.75 -2.74 2.89
N TYR A 113 20.32 -3.10 4.10
CA TYR A 113 19.24 -2.40 4.80
C TYR A 113 19.61 -0.94 5.07
N LEU A 114 20.80 -0.68 5.62
CA LEU A 114 21.27 0.68 5.92
C LEU A 114 21.45 1.53 4.65
N ASP A 115 21.93 0.93 3.56
CA ASP A 115 22.05 1.63 2.27
C ASP A 115 20.67 1.99 1.70
N ASN A 116 19.68 1.09 1.81
CA ASN A 116 18.31 1.39 1.41
C ASN A 116 17.68 2.52 2.25
N VAL A 117 17.89 2.53 3.57
CA VAL A 117 17.43 3.62 4.46
C VAL A 117 18.03 4.96 4.02
N ARG A 118 19.35 5.02 3.79
CA ARG A 118 20.02 6.23 3.29
C ARG A 118 19.50 6.69 1.94
N GLU A 119 19.26 5.75 1.02
CA GLU A 119 18.81 6.10 -0.32
C GLU A 119 17.42 6.73 -0.31
N ILE A 120 16.49 6.17 0.46
CA ILE A 120 15.16 6.74 0.62
C ILE A 120 15.24 8.11 1.30
N GLU A 121 16.00 8.24 2.39
CA GLU A 121 16.17 9.52 3.09
C GLU A 121 16.72 10.60 2.15
N ARG A 122 17.72 10.27 1.32
CA ARG A 122 18.31 11.16 0.32
C ARG A 122 17.29 11.58 -0.74
N ARG A 123 16.43 10.68 -1.20
CA ARG A 123 15.36 11.00 -2.16
C ARG A 123 14.34 11.94 -1.55
N ILE A 124 13.91 11.69 -0.30
CA ILE A 124 13.01 12.60 0.43
C ILE A 124 13.66 13.99 0.58
N GLN A 125 14.93 14.06 0.98
CA GLN A 125 15.66 15.33 1.10
C GLN A 125 15.75 16.08 -0.24
N ARG A 126 15.93 15.37 -1.35
CA ARG A 126 15.94 15.97 -2.69
C ARG A 126 14.57 16.56 -3.03
N THR A 127 13.50 15.81 -2.78
CA THR A 127 12.12 16.29 -2.95
C THR A 127 11.87 17.55 -2.11
N GLU A 128 12.26 17.54 -0.84
CA GLU A 128 12.12 18.70 0.06
C GLU A 128 12.88 19.92 -0.45
N ALA A 129 14.13 19.73 -0.90
CA ALA A 129 14.96 20.81 -1.43
C ALA A 129 14.38 21.40 -2.72
N GLN A 130 13.87 20.55 -3.63
CA GLN A 130 13.21 21.00 -4.86
C GLN A 130 11.93 21.77 -4.54
N ASN A 131 11.10 21.23 -3.65
CA ASN A 131 9.81 21.81 -3.30
C ASN A 131 9.92 23.10 -2.46
N THR A 132 11.10 23.40 -1.90
CA THR A 132 11.39 24.63 -1.15
C THR A 132 12.29 25.61 -1.90
N SER A 133 12.63 25.33 -3.17
CA SER A 133 13.51 26.16 -3.99
C SER A 133 12.88 27.52 -4.38
N GLY A 134 11.55 27.63 -4.31
CA GLY A 134 10.78 28.77 -4.81
C GLY A 134 10.31 28.62 -6.27
N GLU A 135 10.65 27.52 -6.94
CA GLU A 135 10.10 27.19 -8.26
C GLU A 135 8.60 26.86 -8.19
N SER A 136 7.91 27.03 -9.32
CA SER A 136 6.48 26.68 -9.42
C SER A 136 6.29 25.18 -9.30
N ARG A 137 5.35 24.78 -8.43
CA ARG A 137 4.97 23.39 -8.18
C ARG A 137 3.65 23.04 -8.85
N GLU A 138 3.49 21.78 -9.24
CA GLU A 138 2.18 21.24 -9.66
C GLU A 138 1.24 21.10 -8.45
N LEU A 139 1.79 20.83 -7.27
CA LEU A 139 1.06 20.67 -6.01
C LEU A 139 1.48 21.74 -4.98
N PRO A 140 1.14 23.02 -5.18
CA PRO A 140 1.63 24.12 -4.35
C PRO A 140 1.24 24.02 -2.87
N GLU A 141 0.08 23.42 -2.57
CA GLU A 141 -0.42 23.25 -1.20
C GLU A 141 0.11 21.99 -0.50
N ALA A 142 0.81 21.10 -1.22
CA ALA A 142 1.32 19.88 -0.62
C ALA A 142 2.56 20.17 0.25
N PRO A 143 2.76 19.43 1.37
CA PRO A 143 3.99 19.50 2.15
C PRO A 143 5.25 19.34 1.30
N ALA A 144 6.37 19.91 1.75
CA ALA A 144 7.62 19.87 1.01
C ALA A 144 8.14 18.44 0.76
N GLY A 145 7.84 17.48 1.64
CA GLY A 145 8.24 16.09 1.45
C GLY A 145 7.42 15.31 0.42
N VAL A 146 6.29 15.85 -0.05
CA VAL A 146 5.41 15.20 -1.04
C VAL A 146 5.89 15.51 -2.45
N PRO A 147 6.32 14.50 -3.24
CA PRO A 147 6.66 14.72 -4.64
C PRO A 147 5.46 15.20 -5.45
N ASP A 148 5.70 16.09 -6.40
CA ASP A 148 4.68 16.52 -7.35
C ASP A 148 4.32 15.35 -8.29
N SER A 149 5.31 14.59 -8.76
CA SER A 149 5.10 13.39 -9.59
C SER A 149 4.37 12.27 -8.82
N PHE A 150 3.28 11.77 -9.41
CA PHE A 150 2.50 10.67 -8.86
C PHE A 150 3.33 9.38 -8.75
N GLU A 151 4.11 9.09 -9.78
CA GLU A 151 4.99 7.93 -9.86
C GLU A 151 6.07 7.97 -8.78
N GLU A 152 6.74 9.10 -8.63
CA GLU A 152 7.79 9.26 -7.62
C GLU A 152 7.23 9.10 -6.20
N HIS A 153 6.08 9.74 -5.93
CA HIS A 153 5.41 9.64 -4.64
C HIS A 153 4.97 8.21 -4.33
N THR A 154 4.33 7.54 -5.29
CA THR A 154 3.91 6.14 -5.16
C THR A 154 5.10 5.22 -4.89
N ARG A 155 6.19 5.37 -5.65
CA ARG A 155 7.40 4.56 -5.45
C ARG A 155 8.05 4.80 -4.09
N LEU A 156 8.12 6.05 -3.62
CA LEU A 156 8.63 6.34 -2.28
C LEU A 156 7.78 5.67 -1.19
N MET A 157 6.45 5.71 -1.31
CA MET A 157 5.56 5.02 -0.36
C MET A 157 5.69 3.50 -0.44
N PHE A 158 5.91 2.91 -1.62
CA PHE A 158 6.24 1.49 -1.76
C PHE A 158 7.58 1.15 -1.11
N ASP A 159 8.63 1.92 -1.36
CA ASP A 159 9.95 1.67 -0.78
C ASP A 159 9.93 1.72 0.75
N LEU A 160 9.16 2.64 1.35
CA LEU A 160 8.95 2.70 2.79
C LEU A 160 8.26 1.46 3.34
N GLN A 161 7.23 0.96 2.64
CA GLN A 161 6.56 -0.31 3.01
C GLN A 161 7.54 -1.48 2.97
N VAL A 162 8.33 -1.59 1.89
CA VAL A 162 9.33 -2.66 1.74
C VAL A 162 10.37 -2.61 2.86
N LEU A 163 10.88 -1.42 3.22
CA LEU A 163 11.81 -1.29 4.34
C LEU A 163 11.19 -1.71 5.66
N ALA A 164 9.95 -1.29 5.93
CA ALA A 164 9.26 -1.62 7.16
C ALA A 164 9.04 -3.12 7.32
N PHE A 165 8.65 -3.81 6.24
CA PHE A 165 8.56 -5.27 6.20
C PHE A 165 9.92 -5.93 6.40
N SER A 166 10.99 -5.43 5.75
CA SER A 166 12.34 -6.01 5.86
C SER A 166 12.98 -5.91 7.24
N SER A 167 12.44 -5.05 8.11
CA SER A 167 12.92 -4.80 9.48
C SER A 167 11.89 -5.15 10.55
N ASP A 168 10.76 -5.74 10.15
CA ASP A 168 9.64 -6.12 11.02
C ASP A 168 9.12 -4.96 11.90
N VAL A 169 9.17 -3.73 11.39
CA VAL A 169 8.68 -2.54 12.13
C VAL A 169 7.16 -2.48 12.15
N THR A 170 6.53 -2.91 11.06
CA THR A 170 5.09 -3.16 10.93
C THR A 170 4.88 -4.24 9.87
N ARG A 171 3.85 -5.06 10.04
CA ARG A 171 3.42 -6.10 9.07
C ARG A 171 2.17 -5.72 8.28
N VAL A 172 1.56 -4.56 8.56
CA VAL A 172 0.25 -4.18 8.01
C VAL A 172 0.30 -2.76 7.45
N PHE A 173 -0.06 -2.64 6.16
CA PHE A 173 -0.24 -1.36 5.49
C PHE A 173 -1.59 -1.31 4.77
N SER A 174 -2.19 -0.12 4.78
CA SER A 174 -3.25 0.26 3.85
C SER A 174 -2.78 1.47 3.04
N LEU A 175 -2.66 1.33 1.71
CA LEU A 175 -2.26 2.43 0.82
C LEU A 175 -3.41 2.82 -0.09
N LYS A 176 -3.87 4.08 0.03
CA LYS A 176 -4.83 4.66 -0.91
C LYS A 176 -4.10 5.43 -2.00
N MET A 177 -4.08 4.85 -3.21
CA MET A 177 -3.37 5.45 -4.35
C MET A 177 -4.08 6.65 -4.96
N GLY A 178 -5.41 6.76 -4.87
CA GLY A 178 -6.14 7.89 -5.43
C GLY A 178 -7.55 8.03 -4.86
N ARG A 179 -8.18 9.15 -5.15
CA ARG A 179 -9.58 9.45 -4.83
C ARG A 179 -10.46 9.27 -6.06
N ASP A 180 -11.63 8.68 -5.86
CA ASP A 180 -12.63 8.55 -6.94
C ASP A 180 -13.07 9.92 -7.49
N SER A 181 -13.00 10.97 -6.66
CA SER A 181 -13.28 12.36 -7.02
C SER A 181 -12.03 13.16 -7.39
N SER A 182 -10.91 12.51 -7.73
CA SER A 182 -9.66 13.21 -8.04
C SER A 182 -9.81 14.08 -9.30
N ALA A 183 -9.40 15.34 -9.18
CA ALA A 183 -9.27 16.27 -10.30
C ALA A 183 -7.84 16.28 -10.88
N ARG A 184 -6.99 15.34 -10.47
CA ARG A 184 -5.63 15.21 -10.99
C ARG A 184 -5.65 14.69 -12.42
N VAL A 185 -4.78 15.25 -13.25
CA VAL A 185 -4.45 14.73 -14.59
C VAL A 185 -3.20 13.87 -14.48
N PHE A 186 -3.13 12.80 -15.28
CA PHE A 186 -1.99 11.88 -15.34
C PHE A 186 -1.43 11.82 -16.76
N PRO A 187 -0.68 12.85 -17.21
CA PRO A 187 -0.21 12.92 -18.60
C PRO A 187 0.63 11.71 -19.03
N GLU A 188 1.37 11.10 -18.10
CA GLU A 188 2.19 9.90 -18.32
C GLU A 188 1.35 8.67 -18.70
N SER A 189 0.04 8.68 -18.39
CA SER A 189 -0.89 7.66 -18.86
C SER A 189 -1.19 7.76 -20.36
N GLY A 190 -0.94 8.92 -20.98
CA GLY A 190 -1.37 9.23 -22.35
C GLY A 190 -2.82 9.75 -22.44
N SER A 191 -3.39 10.21 -21.33
CA SER A 191 -4.64 10.99 -21.26
C SER A 191 -4.36 12.35 -20.60
N ASP A 192 -4.98 13.40 -21.12
CA ASP A 192 -4.96 14.76 -20.58
C ASP A 192 -6.20 15.09 -19.74
N ARG A 193 -7.09 14.11 -19.55
CA ARG A 193 -8.34 14.29 -18.82
C ARG A 193 -8.11 14.11 -17.31
N PRO A 194 -8.75 14.92 -16.46
CA PRO A 194 -8.72 14.67 -15.03
C PRO A 194 -9.44 13.35 -14.68
N PHE A 195 -8.93 12.62 -13.69
CA PHE A 195 -9.38 11.26 -13.33
C PHE A 195 -10.90 11.14 -13.17
N HIS A 196 -11.49 11.96 -12.30
CA HIS A 196 -12.92 11.88 -12.01
C HIS A 196 -13.78 12.22 -13.24
N PRO A 197 -13.62 13.36 -13.94
CA PRO A 197 -14.28 13.62 -15.21
C PRO A 197 -14.11 12.53 -16.27
N ALA A 198 -12.93 11.92 -16.38
CA ALA A 198 -12.67 10.84 -17.34
C ALA A 198 -13.51 9.58 -17.06
N SER A 199 -13.82 9.32 -15.79
CA SER A 199 -14.65 8.18 -15.37
C SER A 199 -16.11 8.30 -15.83
N HIS A 200 -16.63 9.51 -16.07
CA HIS A 200 -17.97 9.76 -16.65
C HIS A 200 -17.94 9.70 -18.18
N HIS A 201 -17.56 8.54 -18.73
CA HIS A 201 -17.29 8.35 -20.16
C HIS A 201 -18.55 8.34 -21.05
N GLY A 202 -19.75 8.26 -20.47
CA GLY A 202 -21.03 8.29 -21.20
C GLY A 202 -21.22 7.08 -22.13
N ALA A 203 -20.67 5.93 -21.76
CA ALA A 203 -20.64 4.69 -22.56
C ALA A 203 -20.05 4.82 -23.98
N ARG A 204 -19.28 5.88 -24.27
CA ARG A 204 -18.59 6.04 -25.55
C ARG A 204 -17.27 5.27 -25.54
N GLU A 205 -17.06 4.40 -26.52
CA GLU A 205 -15.87 3.53 -26.62
C GLU A 205 -14.56 4.30 -26.53
N GLU A 206 -14.41 5.40 -27.28
CA GLU A 206 -13.22 6.26 -27.24
C GLU A 206 -12.92 6.76 -25.83
N ALA A 207 -13.95 7.21 -25.09
CA ALA A 207 -13.78 7.73 -23.74
C ALA A 207 -13.51 6.62 -22.72
N ILE A 208 -14.07 5.41 -22.93
CA ILE A 208 -13.75 4.22 -22.13
C ILE A 208 -12.28 3.86 -22.31
N LEU A 209 -11.78 3.81 -23.55
CA LEU A 209 -10.40 3.50 -23.84
C LEU A 209 -9.44 4.58 -23.31
N ASP A 210 -9.84 5.85 -23.34
CA ASP A 210 -9.06 6.92 -22.73
C ASP A 210 -8.96 6.78 -21.20
N PHE A 211 -10.07 6.51 -20.52
CA PHE A 211 -10.06 6.25 -19.07
C PHE A 211 -9.27 4.97 -18.72
N ALA A 212 -9.30 3.95 -19.58
CA ALA A 212 -8.52 2.73 -19.41
C ALA A 212 -7.01 2.99 -19.41
N LYS A 213 -6.52 4.03 -20.11
CA LYS A 213 -5.11 4.44 -20.04
C LYS A 213 -4.71 4.87 -18.63
N ILE A 214 -5.55 5.68 -17.98
CA ILE A 214 -5.30 6.17 -16.61
C ILE A 214 -5.29 5.00 -15.62
N ASN A 215 -6.26 4.08 -15.72
CA ASN A 215 -6.29 2.87 -14.89
C ASN A 215 -5.05 1.98 -15.13
N ARG A 216 -4.65 1.80 -16.38
CA ARG A 216 -3.43 1.06 -16.72
C ARG A 216 -2.19 1.71 -16.11
N TYR A 217 -2.10 3.03 -16.13
CA TYR A 217 -1.00 3.77 -15.50
C TYR A 217 -0.94 3.53 -13.99
N HIS A 218 -2.07 3.60 -13.28
CA HIS A 218 -2.10 3.27 -11.84
C HIS A 218 -1.63 1.83 -11.56
N VAL A 219 -2.15 0.85 -12.31
CA VAL A 219 -1.78 -0.56 -12.12
C VAL A 219 -0.30 -0.80 -12.50
N SER A 220 0.24 -0.04 -13.45
CA SER A 220 1.64 -0.17 -13.90
C SER A 220 2.68 0.16 -12.83
N MET A 221 2.27 0.75 -11.71
CA MET A 221 3.16 1.02 -10.57
C MET A 221 3.42 -0.22 -9.71
N LEU A 222 2.52 -1.21 -9.73
CA LEU A 222 2.59 -2.39 -8.87
C LEU A 222 3.78 -3.30 -9.16
N PRO A 223 4.17 -3.58 -10.41
CA PRO A 223 5.37 -4.36 -10.71
C PRO A 223 6.62 -3.88 -9.94
N TYR A 224 6.81 -2.57 -9.81
CA TYR A 224 7.92 -2.01 -9.02
C TYR A 224 7.90 -2.50 -7.56
N PHE A 225 6.73 -2.48 -6.92
CA PHE A 225 6.58 -2.93 -5.54
C PHE A 225 6.81 -4.44 -5.40
N LEU A 226 6.24 -5.22 -6.32
CA LEU A 226 6.41 -6.68 -6.34
C LEU A 226 7.88 -7.07 -6.55
N GLU A 227 8.57 -6.43 -7.49
CA GLU A 227 10.00 -6.66 -7.76
C GLU A 227 10.87 -6.29 -6.55
N LYS A 228 10.55 -5.20 -5.84
CA LYS A 228 11.26 -4.82 -4.61
C LYS A 228 11.10 -5.86 -3.51
N LEU A 229 9.89 -6.39 -3.31
CA LEU A 229 9.63 -7.47 -2.35
C LEU A 229 10.34 -8.76 -2.78
N GLN A 230 10.31 -9.10 -4.06
CA GLN A 230 11.02 -10.26 -4.60
C GLN A 230 12.53 -10.13 -4.41
N GLY A 231 13.10 -8.93 -4.52
CA GLY A 231 14.53 -8.69 -4.37
C GLY A 231 15.08 -8.88 -2.95
N ILE A 232 14.23 -9.06 -1.94
CA ILE A 232 14.63 -9.24 -0.54
C ILE A 232 14.51 -10.71 -0.14
N GLN A 233 15.65 -11.31 0.20
CA GLN A 233 15.72 -12.67 0.75
C GLN A 233 15.32 -12.65 2.23
N GLU A 234 14.35 -13.47 2.60
CA GLU A 234 13.79 -13.56 3.95
C GLU A 234 13.69 -15.04 4.37
N GLY A 235 14.72 -15.54 5.06
CA GLY A 235 14.93 -16.98 5.28
C GLY A 235 15.25 -17.71 3.97
N ASP A 236 14.50 -18.78 3.69
CA ASP A 236 14.71 -19.64 2.51
C ASP A 236 13.93 -19.18 1.26
N THR A 237 13.25 -18.04 1.34
CA THR A 237 12.36 -17.53 0.30
C THR A 237 12.47 -16.01 0.19
N HIS A 238 11.63 -15.38 -0.64
CA HIS A 238 11.61 -13.93 -0.81
C HIS A 238 10.52 -13.28 0.03
N LEU A 239 10.67 -11.98 0.31
CA LEU A 239 9.67 -11.24 1.07
C LEU A 239 8.31 -11.19 0.36
N LEU A 240 8.28 -11.24 -0.98
CA LEU A 240 7.05 -11.35 -1.76
C LEU A 240 6.29 -12.66 -1.47
N ASP A 241 7.01 -13.77 -1.31
CA ASP A 241 6.42 -15.09 -1.05
C ASP A 241 5.77 -15.14 0.36
N LYS A 242 6.23 -14.29 1.29
CA LYS A 242 5.69 -14.16 2.65
C LYS A 242 4.59 -13.11 2.78
N THR A 243 4.41 -12.25 1.78
CA THR A 243 3.47 -11.13 1.83
C THR A 243 2.17 -11.47 1.10
N MET A 244 1.03 -10.98 1.61
CA MET A 244 -0.24 -10.94 0.88
C MET A 244 -0.54 -9.49 0.47
N ILE A 245 -0.80 -9.27 -0.81
CA ILE A 245 -1.15 -7.95 -1.36
C ILE A 245 -2.54 -8.04 -1.96
N ILE A 246 -3.47 -7.27 -1.42
CA ILE A 246 -4.83 -7.15 -1.92
C ILE A 246 -4.95 -5.80 -2.62
N TYR A 247 -5.32 -5.80 -3.89
CA TYR A 247 -5.48 -4.58 -4.69
C TYR A 247 -6.79 -4.59 -5.43
N GLY A 248 -7.47 -3.44 -5.46
CA GLY A 248 -8.74 -3.31 -6.17
C GLY A 248 -9.26 -1.88 -6.25
N SER A 249 -10.46 -1.77 -6.79
CA SER A 249 -11.24 -0.53 -6.88
C SER A 249 -12.62 -0.74 -6.26
N PRO A 250 -13.23 0.28 -5.64
CA PRO A 250 -14.59 0.17 -5.10
C PRO A 250 -15.68 0.07 -6.18
N MET A 251 -15.36 0.32 -7.46
CA MET A 251 -16.32 0.35 -8.56
C MET A 251 -15.86 -0.51 -9.73
N GLY A 252 -16.80 -1.26 -10.31
CA GLY A 252 -16.58 -2.00 -11.56
C GLY A 252 -16.86 -1.14 -12.79
N ASP A 253 -17.91 -0.32 -12.74
CA ASP A 253 -18.19 0.73 -13.73
C ASP A 253 -18.39 2.07 -13.00
N PRO A 254 -17.41 2.99 -13.09
CA PRO A 254 -17.50 4.27 -12.41
C PRO A 254 -18.43 5.26 -13.11
N ASN A 255 -18.70 5.12 -14.41
CA ASN A 255 -19.67 5.97 -15.11
C ASN A 255 -21.09 5.78 -14.53
N LEU A 256 -21.42 4.56 -14.11
CA LEU A 256 -22.68 4.23 -13.44
C LEU A 256 -22.61 4.29 -11.91
N HIS A 257 -21.43 4.58 -11.34
CA HIS A 257 -21.13 4.46 -9.91
C HIS A 257 -21.55 3.11 -9.31
N ASN A 258 -21.35 2.02 -10.05
CA ASN A 258 -21.76 0.70 -9.59
C ASN A 258 -20.60 -0.06 -8.95
N HIS A 259 -20.93 -0.83 -7.92
CA HIS A 259 -20.01 -1.69 -7.16
C HIS A 259 -20.16 -3.17 -7.58
N ARG A 260 -20.59 -3.42 -8.82
CA ARG A 260 -20.74 -4.78 -9.36
C ARG A 260 -19.49 -5.14 -10.16
N ARG A 261 -19.00 -6.38 -10.01
CA ARG A 261 -17.81 -6.87 -10.72
C ARG A 261 -16.60 -5.93 -10.52
N ALA A 262 -16.47 -5.38 -9.32
CA ALA A 262 -15.35 -4.52 -8.97
C ALA A 262 -14.02 -5.30 -9.09
N PRO A 263 -12.97 -4.70 -9.66
CA PRO A 263 -11.70 -5.40 -9.86
C PRO A 263 -11.05 -5.66 -8.50
N LEU A 264 -10.64 -6.92 -8.30
CA LEU A 264 -9.89 -7.38 -7.15
C LEU A 264 -8.85 -8.37 -7.67
N PHE A 265 -7.57 -8.13 -7.37
CA PHE A 265 -6.54 -9.15 -7.54
C PHE A 265 -5.72 -9.27 -6.27
N VAL A 266 -5.15 -10.45 -6.09
CA VAL A 266 -4.27 -10.78 -4.97
C VAL A 266 -2.91 -11.18 -5.52
N ALA A 267 -1.84 -10.68 -4.91
CA ALA A 267 -0.47 -11.01 -5.27
C ALA A 267 0.34 -11.39 -4.01
N GLY A 268 1.47 -12.06 -4.24
CA GLY A 268 2.32 -12.62 -3.19
C GLY A 268 1.88 -14.01 -2.74
N GLY A 269 2.74 -14.68 -1.98
CA GLY A 269 2.54 -16.09 -1.60
C GLY A 269 1.82 -16.28 -0.26
N ALA A 270 1.65 -15.21 0.53
CA ALA A 270 1.09 -15.28 1.89
C ALA A 270 1.71 -16.42 2.73
N ASN A 271 3.02 -16.58 2.63
CA ASN A 271 3.80 -17.65 3.27
C ASN A 271 3.32 -19.07 2.89
N GLY A 272 3.06 -19.27 1.59
CA GLY A 272 2.61 -20.56 1.02
C GLY A 272 1.10 -20.81 1.14
N ARG A 273 0.32 -19.82 1.61
CA ARG A 273 -1.14 -19.94 1.73
C ARG A 273 -1.88 -19.60 0.43
N LEU A 274 -1.20 -18.98 -0.53
CA LEU A 274 -1.76 -18.67 -1.86
C LEU A 274 -0.94 -19.37 -2.96
N GLU A 275 -1.61 -20.21 -3.76
CA GLU A 275 -0.98 -20.94 -4.87
C GLU A 275 -0.64 -20.01 -6.06
N GLY A 276 -1.44 -18.96 -6.26
CA GLY A 276 -1.31 -18.05 -7.40
C GLY A 276 -1.75 -18.67 -8.74
N GLY A 277 -1.60 -17.92 -9.83
CA GLY A 277 -1.95 -18.40 -11.18
C GLY A 277 -3.46 -18.61 -11.43
N LEU A 278 -4.31 -18.00 -10.60
CA LEU A 278 -5.77 -18.18 -10.65
C LEU A 278 -6.49 -17.02 -11.33
N HIS A 279 -7.54 -17.35 -12.07
CA HIS A 279 -8.58 -16.41 -12.47
C HIS A 279 -9.94 -17.00 -12.13
N LEU A 280 -10.61 -16.41 -11.14
CA LEU A 280 -11.85 -16.94 -10.57
C LEU A 280 -13.03 -16.11 -11.05
N ASN A 281 -13.89 -16.72 -11.88
CA ASN A 281 -15.17 -16.13 -12.25
C ASN A 281 -16.27 -16.72 -11.36
N THR A 282 -16.96 -15.87 -10.61
CA THR A 282 -18.02 -16.28 -9.68
C THR A 282 -19.41 -15.98 -10.26
N PRO A 283 -20.46 -16.70 -9.82
CA PRO A 283 -21.82 -16.37 -10.22
C PRO A 283 -22.21 -14.94 -9.84
N ASP A 284 -23.08 -14.33 -10.65
CA ASP A 284 -23.64 -13.01 -10.35
C ASP A 284 -24.30 -13.00 -8.96
N GLY A 285 -24.02 -11.95 -8.19
CA GLY A 285 -24.51 -11.81 -6.82
C GLY A 285 -23.58 -12.42 -5.75
N THR A 286 -22.48 -13.07 -6.13
CA THR A 286 -21.45 -13.51 -5.17
C THR A 286 -20.82 -12.28 -4.50
N PRO A 287 -20.90 -12.12 -3.16
CA PRO A 287 -20.26 -11.01 -2.47
C PRO A 287 -18.74 -11.05 -2.60
N MET A 288 -18.11 -9.90 -2.87
CA MET A 288 -16.64 -9.78 -2.83
C MET A 288 -16.08 -10.16 -1.46
N ALA A 289 -16.86 -9.95 -0.40
CA ALA A 289 -16.50 -10.32 0.95
C ALA A 289 -16.27 -11.83 1.14
N ASN A 290 -16.82 -12.70 0.28
CA ASN A 290 -16.50 -14.13 0.32
C ASN A 290 -15.00 -14.38 0.04
N ALA A 291 -14.42 -13.65 -0.91
CA ALA A 291 -12.98 -13.71 -1.17
C ALA A 291 -12.16 -13.14 -0.01
N MET A 292 -12.62 -12.02 0.57
CA MET A 292 -11.93 -11.39 1.71
C MET A 292 -11.97 -12.26 2.98
N LEU A 293 -13.04 -13.02 3.20
CA LEU A 293 -13.14 -14.02 4.27
C LEU A 293 -12.11 -15.14 4.08
N SER A 294 -12.00 -15.69 2.88
CA SER A 294 -10.97 -16.70 2.58
C SER A 294 -9.55 -16.16 2.74
N LEU A 295 -9.31 -14.89 2.38
CA LEU A 295 -8.01 -14.24 2.60
C LEU A 295 -7.73 -14.02 4.10
N ALA A 296 -8.73 -13.70 4.90
CA ALA A 296 -8.62 -13.64 6.36
C ALA A 296 -8.19 -14.98 6.97
N HIS A 297 -8.79 -16.08 6.53
CA HIS A 297 -8.39 -17.44 6.94
C HIS A 297 -6.98 -17.79 6.45
N ALA A 298 -6.63 -17.43 5.22
CA ALA A 298 -5.26 -17.58 4.72
C ALA A 298 -4.23 -16.83 5.59
N LEU A 299 -4.63 -15.74 6.25
CA LEU A 299 -3.82 -14.99 7.22
C LEU A 299 -3.89 -15.55 8.66
N GLY A 300 -4.56 -16.69 8.89
CA GLY A 300 -4.63 -17.37 10.18
C GLY A 300 -5.77 -16.91 11.09
N MET A 301 -6.80 -16.24 10.56
CA MET A 301 -8.02 -15.88 11.31
C MET A 301 -9.13 -16.93 11.14
N ASP A 302 -8.78 -18.23 11.24
CA ASP A 302 -9.64 -19.38 10.89
C ASP A 302 -10.94 -19.48 11.70
N ASP A 303 -11.02 -18.81 12.85
CA ASP A 303 -12.20 -18.69 13.71
C ASP A 303 -13.23 -17.67 13.23
N MET A 304 -12.94 -16.92 12.17
CA MET A 304 -13.81 -15.86 11.68
C MET A 304 -14.95 -16.44 10.83
N ASP A 305 -16.18 -16.43 11.34
CA ASP A 305 -17.34 -17.00 10.64
C ASP A 305 -17.82 -16.15 9.46
N SER A 306 -17.59 -14.83 9.48
CA SER A 306 -18.03 -13.90 8.44
C SER A 306 -17.20 -12.62 8.40
N PHE A 307 -17.18 -11.97 7.25
CA PHE A 307 -16.62 -10.64 7.01
C PHE A 307 -17.60 -9.81 6.18
N GLY A 308 -17.94 -8.60 6.61
CA GLY A 308 -18.83 -7.73 5.84
C GLY A 308 -20.16 -8.41 5.51
N ASP A 309 -20.48 -8.52 4.21
CA ASP A 309 -21.65 -9.22 3.68
C ASP A 309 -21.34 -10.63 3.12
N SER A 310 -20.24 -11.26 3.59
CA SER A 310 -19.88 -12.60 3.17
C SER A 310 -20.98 -13.61 3.49
N THR A 311 -21.26 -14.48 2.53
CA THR A 311 -22.26 -15.56 2.65
C THR A 311 -21.61 -16.95 2.75
N ALA A 312 -20.35 -17.07 2.35
CA ALA A 312 -19.52 -18.26 2.41
C ALA A 312 -18.06 -17.88 2.16
N GLU A 313 -17.14 -18.82 2.38
CA GLU A 313 -15.79 -18.74 1.83
C GLU A 313 -15.79 -18.93 0.30
N LEU A 314 -14.90 -18.22 -0.38
CA LEU A 314 -14.57 -18.48 -1.79
C LEU A 314 -13.31 -19.35 -1.88
N SER A 315 -13.36 -20.48 -2.58
CA SER A 315 -12.17 -21.31 -2.80
C SER A 315 -11.09 -20.53 -3.56
N LEU A 316 -9.90 -20.41 -2.96
CA LEU A 316 -8.72 -19.72 -3.52
C LEU A 316 -7.64 -20.69 -4.01
N SER A 317 -8.01 -21.94 -4.29
CA SER A 317 -7.13 -22.97 -4.85
C SER A 317 -7.61 -23.40 -6.23
N MET A 318 -6.72 -23.97 -7.04
CA MET A 318 -7.18 -24.69 -8.23
C MET A 318 -8.10 -25.85 -7.83
N PRO A 319 -9.14 -26.16 -8.62
CA PRO A 319 -9.80 -27.45 -8.48
C PRO A 319 -8.73 -28.53 -8.70
N ALA A 320 -8.59 -29.46 -7.75
CA ALA A 320 -7.72 -30.62 -7.95
C ALA A 320 -8.09 -31.25 -9.29
N SER A 321 -7.15 -31.30 -10.24
CA SER A 321 -7.41 -32.04 -11.47
C SER A 321 -7.69 -33.46 -11.03
N THR A 322 -8.86 -33.98 -11.39
CA THR A 322 -9.10 -35.42 -11.34
C THR A 322 -8.10 -36.01 -12.31
N LEU A 323 -6.92 -36.37 -11.81
CA LEU A 323 -6.05 -37.37 -12.42
C LEU A 323 -6.93 -38.61 -12.51
N THR A 324 -7.61 -38.74 -13.65
CA THR A 324 -8.10 -40.02 -14.11
C THR A 324 -6.85 -40.89 -14.18
N SER A 325 -6.68 -41.72 -13.14
CA SER A 325 -5.91 -42.94 -13.24
C SER A 325 -6.54 -43.74 -14.38
N ALA A 326 -6.08 -43.49 -15.61
CA ALA A 326 -6.16 -44.48 -16.66
C ALA A 326 -5.25 -45.62 -16.19
N GLY A 327 -5.84 -46.50 -15.39
CA GLY A 327 -5.27 -47.79 -15.05
C GLY A 327 -5.22 -48.68 -16.29
N SER A 328 -4.29 -49.64 -16.19
CA SER A 328 -3.90 -50.74 -17.09
C SER A 328 -3.19 -50.35 -18.38
#